data_AF-U5BZC8-F1
#
_entry.id   AF-U5BZC8-F1
#
_cell.length_a   1.000
_cell.length_b   1.000
_cell.length_c   1.000
_cell.angle_alpha   90.00
_cell.angle_beta   90.00
_cell.angle_gamma   90.00
#
_symmetry.space_group_name_H-M   'P 1'
#
loop_
_entity.id
_entity.type
_entity.pdbx_description
1 polymer ?
#
loop_
_entity_poly.entity_id
_entity_poly.type
_entity_poly.pdbx_seq_one_letter_code
_entity_poly.pdbx_strand_id
1 'polypeptide(L)'
;MAILAKIQTAAEKLGYETQLYPQSEEHPLELLALTVGEDGEENKYLGITVYPLDEELEGSQFLQFFYEYPQKISGDQKERFRIRLSELNRLLPLGHFNFNEMENRIYFKYVLVLPNEKEVDLAFLNDLLDMCLFAISQRPSL
;
A
#
# COMPACT_ATOMS: atom_id res chain seq x y z
N MET A 1 -12.01 2.95 -13.03
CA MET A 1 -13.15 2.22 -12.44
C MET A 1 -13.11 0.70 -12.64
N ALA A 2 -12.59 0.13 -13.74
CA ALA A 2 -12.64 -1.33 -13.94
C ALA A 2 -11.65 -2.15 -13.07
N ILE A 3 -10.46 -1.63 -12.75
CA ILE A 3 -9.41 -2.46 -12.14
C ILE A 3 -9.55 -2.66 -10.63
N LEU A 4 -9.92 -1.63 -9.86
CA LEU A 4 -10.09 -1.78 -8.40
C LEU A 4 -11.21 -2.78 -8.08
N ALA A 5 -12.31 -2.76 -8.83
CA ALA A 5 -13.37 -3.76 -8.70
C ALA A 5 -12.89 -5.20 -9.03
N LYS A 6 -12.06 -5.36 -10.08
CA LYS A 6 -11.45 -6.66 -10.41
C LYS A 6 -10.54 -7.15 -9.29
N ILE A 7 -9.69 -6.26 -8.75
CA ILE A 7 -8.80 -6.57 -7.61
C ILE A 7 -9.62 -6.91 -6.37
N GLN A 8 -10.70 -6.17 -6.10
CA GLN A 8 -11.62 -6.45 -5.00
C GLN A 8 -12.17 -7.87 -5.07
N THR A 9 -12.78 -8.24 -6.19
CA THR A 9 -13.32 -9.60 -6.40
C THR A 9 -12.24 -10.67 -6.28
N ALA A 10 -11.03 -10.39 -6.75
CA ALA A 10 -9.91 -11.33 -6.65
C ALA A 10 -9.42 -11.49 -5.19
N ALA A 11 -9.29 -10.39 -4.45
CA ALA A 11 -8.89 -10.41 -3.04
C ALA A 11 -9.94 -11.12 -2.15
N GLU A 12 -11.23 -10.89 -2.39
CA GLU A 12 -12.31 -11.60 -1.68
C GLU A 12 -12.26 -13.12 -1.93
N LYS A 13 -11.93 -13.56 -3.15
CA LYS A 13 -11.72 -14.99 -3.46
C LYS A 13 -10.51 -15.58 -2.76
N LEU A 14 -9.50 -14.77 -2.45
CA LEU A 14 -8.34 -15.16 -1.66
C LEU A 14 -8.64 -15.13 -0.14
N GLY A 15 -9.84 -14.69 0.27
CA GLY A 15 -10.30 -14.69 1.66
C GLY A 15 -10.07 -13.38 2.41
N TYR A 16 -9.67 -12.31 1.72
CA TYR A 16 -9.53 -10.98 2.33
C TYR A 16 -10.89 -10.30 2.49
N GLU A 17 -11.09 -9.63 3.62
CA GLU A 17 -12.15 -8.63 3.77
C GLU A 17 -11.73 -7.35 3.05
N THR A 18 -12.64 -6.77 2.26
CA THR A 18 -12.35 -5.58 1.47
C THR A 18 -13.45 -4.54 1.54
N GLN A 19 -13.08 -3.28 1.37
CA GLN A 19 -14.02 -2.16 1.27
C GLN A 19 -13.56 -1.17 0.22
N LEU A 20 -14.46 -0.83 -0.73
CA LEU A 20 -14.21 0.19 -1.73
C LEU A 20 -14.78 1.53 -1.24
N TYR A 21 -13.92 2.54 -1.16
CA TYR A 21 -14.27 3.92 -0.83
C TYR A 21 -14.26 4.74 -2.12
N PRO A 22 -15.39 5.35 -2.51
CA PRO A 22 -15.42 6.25 -3.65
C PRO A 22 -14.61 7.53 -3.36
N GLN A 23 -14.28 8.26 -4.42
CA GLN A 23 -13.67 9.58 -4.31
C GLN A 23 -14.52 10.51 -3.43
N SER A 24 -13.86 11.28 -2.57
CA SER A 24 -14.45 12.28 -1.69
C SER A 24 -13.57 13.53 -1.61
N GLU A 25 -14.06 14.58 -0.95
CA GLU A 25 -13.25 15.78 -0.70
C GLU A 25 -12.03 15.50 0.19
N GLU A 26 -12.14 14.54 1.12
CA GLU A 26 -11.05 14.10 1.99
C GLU A 26 -10.10 13.12 1.28
N HIS A 27 -10.62 12.37 0.31
CA HIS A 27 -9.87 11.37 -0.45
C HIS A 27 -10.09 11.56 -1.96
N PRO A 28 -9.20 12.29 -2.65
CA PRO A 28 -9.39 12.64 -4.06
C PRO A 28 -9.28 11.44 -5.02
N LEU A 29 -8.88 10.28 -4.50
CA LEU A 29 -8.74 9.04 -5.26
C LEU A 29 -9.67 7.96 -4.70
N GLU A 30 -10.20 7.13 -5.59
CA GLU A 30 -10.90 5.90 -5.21
C GLU A 30 -9.90 4.96 -4.52
N LEU A 31 -10.33 4.38 -3.39
CA LEU A 31 -9.49 3.56 -2.51
C LEU A 31 -10.15 2.20 -2.28
N LEU A 32 -9.45 1.13 -2.62
CA LEU A 32 -9.78 -0.22 -2.17
C LEU A 32 -8.96 -0.52 -0.91
N ALA A 33 -9.61 -0.67 0.23
CA ALA A 33 -8.98 -1.10 1.47
C ALA A 33 -9.09 -2.62 1.63
N LEU A 34 -7.99 -3.27 1.96
CA LEU A 34 -7.93 -4.69 2.33
C LEU A 34 -7.60 -4.79 3.81
N THR A 35 -8.39 -5.53 4.59
CA THR A 35 -8.08 -5.81 5.99
C THR A 35 -6.90 -6.79 6.07
N VAL A 36 -5.79 -6.36 6.67
CA VAL A 36 -4.54 -7.12 6.82
C VAL A 36 -4.04 -7.22 8.27
N GLY A 37 -4.57 -6.43 9.19
CA GLY A 37 -4.29 -6.50 10.63
C GLY A 37 -5.42 -7.16 11.43
N GLU A 38 -5.18 -7.36 12.73
CA GLU A 38 -6.16 -7.99 13.63
C GLU A 38 -7.29 -7.02 14.05
N ASP A 39 -8.41 -7.58 14.49
CA ASP A 39 -9.53 -6.79 14.99
C ASP A 39 -9.13 -5.99 16.24
N GLY A 40 -9.35 -4.67 16.19
CA GLY A 40 -9.01 -3.73 17.27
C GLY A 40 -7.73 -2.92 17.04
N GLU A 41 -6.98 -3.17 15.96
CA GLU A 41 -5.85 -2.32 15.57
C GLU A 41 -6.29 -1.04 14.85
N GLU A 42 -5.69 0.10 15.21
CA GLU A 42 -6.04 1.44 14.70
C GLU A 42 -5.85 1.59 13.18
N ASN A 43 -4.85 0.92 12.60
CA ASN A 43 -4.59 0.90 11.15
C ASN A 43 -4.35 -0.55 10.68
N LYS A 44 -5.42 -1.23 10.31
CA LYS A 44 -5.40 -2.61 9.81
C LYS A 44 -5.52 -2.74 8.30
N TYR A 45 -5.43 -1.65 7.54
CA TYR A 45 -5.79 -1.63 6.13
C TYR A 45 -4.58 -1.42 5.20
N LEU A 46 -4.44 -2.30 4.21
CA LEU A 46 -3.63 -2.06 3.02
C LEU A 46 -4.51 -1.37 1.98
N GLY A 47 -4.21 -0.11 1.69
CA GLY A 47 -4.90 0.67 0.68
C GLY A 47 -4.35 0.45 -0.71
N ILE A 48 -5.24 0.27 -1.69
CA ILE A 48 -4.92 0.17 -3.11
C ILE A 48 -5.61 1.31 -3.86
N THR A 49 -4.84 2.13 -4.57
CA THR A 49 -5.35 3.22 -5.40
C THR A 49 -4.79 3.15 -6.81
N VAL A 50 -5.54 3.67 -7.78
CA VAL A 50 -4.98 3.95 -9.12
C VAL A 50 -4.34 5.33 -9.06
N TYR A 51 -3.02 5.38 -9.22
CA TYR A 51 -2.26 6.62 -9.18
C TYR A 51 -2.57 7.46 -10.43
N PRO A 52 -2.99 8.71 -10.29
CA PRO A 52 -3.24 9.58 -11.44
C PRO A 52 -1.90 9.93 -12.09
N LEU A 53 -1.83 9.82 -13.41
CA LEU A 53 -0.64 10.18 -14.19
C LEU A 53 -1.03 11.00 -15.40
N ASP A 54 -0.01 11.66 -15.95
CA ASP A 54 -0.08 12.49 -17.14
C ASP A 54 -0.45 11.66 -18.38
N GLU A 55 -1.01 12.32 -19.40
CA GLU A 55 -1.47 11.72 -20.66
C GLU A 55 -0.33 11.01 -21.43
N GLU A 56 0.93 11.35 -21.15
CA GLU A 56 2.10 10.71 -21.76
C GLU A 56 2.30 9.24 -21.33
N LEU A 57 1.63 8.77 -20.27
CA LEU A 57 1.76 7.42 -19.71
C LEU A 57 0.53 6.52 -19.95
N GLU A 58 -0.26 6.84 -20.99
CA GLU A 58 -1.52 6.18 -21.34
C GLU A 58 -1.48 4.65 -21.49
N GLY A 59 -0.31 4.05 -21.77
CA GLY A 59 -0.18 2.60 -21.99
C GLY A 59 -0.21 1.73 -20.72
N SER A 60 -0.24 2.32 -19.53
CA SER A 60 -0.17 1.56 -18.28
C SER A 60 -0.99 2.18 -17.15
N GLN A 61 -1.47 1.32 -16.27
CA GLN A 61 -2.07 1.69 -14.99
C GLN A 61 -1.03 1.54 -13.89
N PHE A 62 -1.09 2.44 -12.92
CA PHE A 62 -0.16 2.47 -11.81
C PHE A 62 -0.94 2.24 -10.53
N LEU A 63 -0.76 1.06 -9.95
CA LEU A 63 -1.45 0.65 -8.75
C LEU A 63 -0.55 0.94 -7.55
N GLN A 64 -0.97 1.86 -6.70
CA GLN A 64 -0.28 2.14 -5.45
C GLN A 64 -0.85 1.26 -4.34
N PHE A 65 0.04 0.53 -3.67
CA PHE A 65 -0.21 -0.19 -2.42
C PHE A 65 0.38 0.66 -1.29
N PHE A 66 -0.45 1.00 -0.31
CA PHE A 66 -0.10 1.91 0.77
C PHE A 66 -0.57 1.35 2.12
N TYR A 67 0.34 1.29 3.09
CA TYR A 67 0.02 0.88 4.46
C TYR A 67 0.67 1.85 5.44
N GLU A 68 -0.12 2.44 6.34
CA GLU A 68 0.40 3.36 7.35
C GLU A 68 0.39 2.70 8.73
N TYR A 69 1.54 2.71 9.39
CA TYR A 69 1.65 2.16 10.73
C TYR A 69 0.98 3.06 11.77
N PRO A 70 0.23 2.50 12.73
CA PRO A 70 -0.49 3.30 13.72
C PRO A 70 0.43 3.93 14.77
N GLN A 71 1.72 3.60 14.81
CA GLN A 71 2.65 4.16 15.78
C GLN A 71 3.25 5.48 15.32
N LYS A 72 3.27 6.45 16.23
CA LYS A 72 3.95 7.73 16.03
C LYS A 72 5.40 7.64 16.50
N ILE A 73 6.29 8.24 15.74
CA ILE A 73 7.71 8.37 16.11
C ILE A 73 7.89 9.65 16.91
N SER A 74 8.54 9.54 18.07
CA SER A 74 8.87 10.71 18.88
C SER A 74 9.96 11.56 18.22
N GLY A 75 9.92 12.87 18.45
CA GLY A 75 10.81 13.83 17.79
C GLY A 75 12.30 13.56 17.99
N ASP A 76 12.68 13.07 19.16
CA ASP A 76 14.05 12.71 19.55
C ASP A 76 14.58 11.44 18.86
N GLN A 77 13.69 10.61 18.30
CA GLN A 77 14.05 9.35 17.64
C GLN A 77 14.07 9.45 16.11
N LYS A 78 13.56 10.55 15.55
CA LYS A 78 13.39 10.73 14.10
C LYS A 78 14.65 10.43 13.28
N GLU A 79 15.79 10.97 13.68
CA GLU A 79 17.02 10.85 12.88
C GLU A 79 17.54 9.41 12.87
N ARG A 80 17.60 8.76 14.04
CA ARG A 80 17.95 7.35 14.15
C ARG A 80 17.01 6.47 13.33
N PHE A 81 15.72 6.83 13.35
CA PHE A 81 14.70 6.10 12.62
C PHE A 81 14.86 6.25 11.09
N ARG A 82 15.20 7.44 10.58
CA ARG A 82 15.48 7.66 9.13
C ARG A 82 16.66 6.83 8.62
N ILE A 83 17.72 6.72 9.42
CA ILE A 83 18.86 5.86 9.09
C ILE A 83 18.38 4.40 8.98
N ARG A 84 17.59 3.94 9.96
CA ARG A 84 17.05 2.58 9.96
C ARG A 84 16.13 2.29 8.78
N LEU A 85 15.25 3.23 8.42
CA LEU A 85 14.40 3.12 7.23
C LEU A 85 15.24 2.95 5.96
N SER A 86 16.32 3.72 5.84
CA SER A 86 17.22 3.64 4.68
C SER A 86 17.89 2.27 4.58
N GLU A 87 18.27 1.68 5.71
CA GLU A 87 18.81 0.32 5.75
C GLU A 87 17.76 -0.73 5.34
N LEU A 88 16.54 -0.64 5.88
CA LEU A 88 15.46 -1.58 5.57
C LEU A 88 15.05 -1.50 4.10
N ASN A 89 14.96 -0.30 3.53
CA ASN A 89 14.62 -0.09 2.13
C ASN A 89 15.63 -0.74 1.16
N ARG A 90 16.88 -0.93 1.57
CA ARG A 90 17.88 -1.65 0.77
C ARG A 90 17.67 -3.16 0.73
N LEU A 91 16.90 -3.70 1.68
CA LEU A 91 16.60 -5.12 1.81
C LEU A 91 15.24 -5.49 1.22
N LEU A 92 14.37 -4.50 0.98
CA LEU A 92 13.05 -4.74 0.44
C LEU A 92 13.13 -5.10 -1.06
N PRO A 93 12.50 -6.21 -1.49
CA PRO A 93 12.45 -6.56 -2.89
C PRO A 93 11.56 -5.61 -3.70
N LEU A 94 10.53 -5.04 -3.06
CA LEU A 94 9.57 -4.14 -3.67
C LEU A 94 9.11 -3.09 -2.66
N GLY A 95 8.80 -1.90 -3.19
CA GLY A 95 8.32 -0.79 -2.40
C GLY A 95 9.40 -0.17 -1.52
N HIS A 96 8.97 0.68 -0.62
CA HIS A 96 9.83 1.33 0.35
C HIS A 96 9.00 1.82 1.54
N PHE A 97 9.65 1.91 2.68
CA PHE A 97 9.17 2.68 3.81
C PHE A 97 9.55 4.14 3.67
N ASN A 98 8.70 5.01 4.18
CA ASN A 98 8.96 6.43 4.30
C ASN A 98 8.19 7.00 5.51
N PHE A 99 8.34 8.29 5.75
CA PHE A 99 7.84 8.96 6.94
C PHE A 99 6.97 10.16 6.58
N ASN A 100 5.78 10.23 7.16
CA ASN A 100 4.90 11.38 7.10
C ASN A 100 5.27 12.35 8.24
N GLU A 101 5.94 13.46 7.91
CA GLU A 101 6.39 14.46 8.88
C GLU A 101 5.25 15.16 9.62
N MET A 102 4.08 15.34 8.97
CA MET A 102 2.94 16.02 9.56
C MET A 102 2.31 15.18 10.66
N GLU A 103 2.17 13.87 10.41
CA GLU A 103 1.53 12.95 11.35
C GLU A 103 2.50 12.22 12.27
N ASN A 104 3.80 12.33 11.98
CA ASN A 104 4.88 11.57 12.57
C ASN A 104 4.68 10.05 12.45
N ARG A 105 4.11 9.59 11.33
CA ARG A 105 3.79 8.19 11.08
C ARG A 105 4.68 7.59 9.99
N ILE A 106 4.88 6.30 10.08
CA ILE A 106 5.62 5.52 9.08
C ILE A 106 4.61 4.97 8.09
N TYR A 107 4.96 4.92 6.82
CA TYR A 107 4.18 4.19 5.85
C TYR A 107 5.06 3.34 4.94
N PHE A 108 4.47 2.27 4.44
CA PHE A 108 4.96 1.50 3.32
C PHE A 108 4.24 1.97 2.04
N LYS A 109 5.00 2.13 0.96
CA LYS A 109 4.46 2.45 -0.37
C LYS A 109 5.13 1.56 -1.42
N TYR A 110 4.31 0.93 -2.25
CA TYR A 110 4.73 0.25 -3.46
C TYR A 110 3.86 0.70 -4.63
N VAL A 111 4.46 0.90 -5.81
CA VAL A 111 3.75 1.26 -7.03
C VAL A 111 4.04 0.19 -8.08
N LEU A 112 3.01 -0.56 -8.45
CA LEU A 112 3.05 -1.53 -9.53
C LEU A 112 2.65 -0.85 -10.83
N VAL A 113 3.46 -1.02 -11.87
CA VAL A 113 3.10 -0.68 -13.24
C VAL A 113 2.46 -1.89 -13.90
N LEU A 114 1.25 -1.73 -14.40
CA LEU A 114 0.50 -2.76 -15.09
C LEU A 114 0.13 -2.26 -16.49
N PRO A 115 0.59 -2.91 -17.57
CA PRO A 115 0.11 -2.59 -18.92
C PRO A 115 -1.41 -2.71 -18.98
N ASN A 116 -2.08 -1.82 -19.71
CA ASN A 116 -3.56 -1.81 -19.77
C ASN A 116 -4.16 -3.14 -20.24
N GLU A 117 -3.43 -3.88 -21.07
CA GLU A 117 -3.85 -5.18 -21.62
C GLU A 117 -3.64 -6.35 -20.65
N LYS A 118 -2.83 -6.16 -19.59
CA LYS A 118 -2.52 -7.21 -18.64
C LYS A 118 -3.62 -7.31 -17.60
N GLU A 119 -4.19 -8.51 -17.46
CA GLU A 119 -5.10 -8.79 -16.37
C GLU A 119 -4.35 -9.15 -15.07
N VAL A 120 -4.94 -8.75 -13.95
CA VAL A 120 -4.52 -9.21 -12.62
C VAL A 120 -5.26 -10.51 -12.34
N ASP A 121 -4.59 -11.63 -12.61
CA ASP A 121 -5.12 -12.94 -12.22
C ASP A 121 -4.92 -13.20 -10.71
N LEU A 122 -5.59 -14.25 -10.21
CA LEU A 122 -5.58 -14.59 -8.79
C LEU A 122 -4.19 -14.96 -8.27
N ALA A 123 -3.38 -15.66 -9.06
CA ALA A 123 -2.06 -16.11 -8.63
C ALA A 123 -1.12 -14.91 -8.52
N PHE A 124 -1.14 -14.04 -9.54
CA PHE A 124 -0.37 -12.82 -9.56
C PHE A 124 -0.78 -11.88 -8.41
N LEU A 125 -2.08 -11.72 -8.13
CA LEU A 125 -2.52 -10.92 -6.99
C LEU A 125 -2.08 -11.53 -5.66
N ASN A 126 -2.18 -12.85 -5.50
CA ASN A 126 -1.75 -13.52 -4.28
C ASN A 126 -0.26 -13.26 -4.01
N ASP A 127 0.60 -13.50 -5.00
CA ASP A 127 2.04 -13.25 -4.87
C ASP A 127 2.34 -11.78 -4.53
N LEU A 128 1.60 -10.86 -5.14
CA LEU A 128 1.74 -9.43 -4.90
C LEU A 128 1.36 -9.05 -3.47
N LEU A 129 0.24 -9.58 -2.97
CA LEU A 129 -0.20 -9.35 -1.60
C LEU A 129 0.77 -9.99 -0.61
N ASP A 130 1.24 -11.21 -0.85
CA ASP A 130 2.24 -11.88 -0.02
C ASP A 130 3.53 -11.07 0.11
N MET A 131 3.99 -10.45 -0.99
CA MET A 131 5.16 -9.56 -0.96
C MET A 131 4.89 -8.27 -0.16
N CYS A 132 3.72 -7.64 -0.33
CA CYS A 132 3.33 -6.47 0.44
C CYS A 132 3.24 -6.80 1.94
N LEU A 133 2.59 -7.91 2.29
CA LEU A 133 2.45 -8.38 3.67
C LEU A 133 3.78 -8.76 4.28
N PHE A 134 4.66 -9.43 3.52
CA PHE A 134 6.02 -9.69 3.94
C PHE A 134 6.73 -8.39 4.29
N ALA A 135 6.70 -7.39 3.40
CA ALA A 135 7.31 -6.09 3.67
C ALA A 135 6.71 -5.43 4.92
N ILE A 136 5.39 -5.37 5.06
CA ILE A 136 4.70 -4.78 6.21
C ILE A 136 5.02 -5.53 7.52
N SER A 137 5.25 -6.84 7.46
CA SER A 137 5.67 -7.62 8.62
C SER A 137 7.10 -7.28 9.08
N GLN A 138 7.96 -6.76 8.20
CA GLN A 138 9.31 -6.28 8.53
C GLN A 138 9.29 -4.91 9.23
N ARG A 139 8.24 -4.67 10.03
CA ARG A 139 7.94 -3.41 10.69
C ARG A 139 9.21 -2.74 11.22
N PRO A 140 9.49 -1.50 10.81
CA PRO A 140 10.65 -0.78 11.31
C PRO A 140 10.54 -0.60 12.82
N SER A 141 11.40 -1.29 13.59
CA SER A 141 11.54 -1.11 15.03
C SER A 141 12.68 -0.13 15.35
N LEU A 142 12.58 0.50 16.52
CA LEU A 142 13.65 1.30 17.13
C LEU A 142 14.67 0.42 17.87
#